data_AF-A0A936L3J0-F1
#
_entry.id   AF-A0A936L3J0-F1
#
_cell.length_a   1.000
_cell.length_b   1.000
_cell.length_c   1.000
_cell.angle_alpha   90.00
_cell.angle_beta   90.00
_cell.angle_gamma   90.00
#
_symmetry.space_group_name_H-M   'P 1'
#
loop_
_entity.id
_entity.type
_entity.pdbx_description
1 polymer ?
#
loop_
_entity_poly.entity_id
_entity_poly.type
_entity_poly.pdbx_seq_one_letter_code
_entity_poly.pdbx_strand_id
1 'polypeptide(L)'
;MKEFNGKEEKVNQILKRISQSNLKENSHLYPDYGAIKIIDAAEDCLTNTKKEDSYPAIIFLRVVLAANRDYNKHVRPNIKRIQTKYPQLKSFEELDKLINSISRSVFYELWGHKNSRKYNVLKNLMKATEVLRSKYQIEDDFLLMRTWAEKVDIKKLHNDEIGKIKDVALATVQHLRMDFGIDTVKPDQRVIEVLEREFVHHQISQKKAIQLVEELTRITGIKTRTIDLILVNYGSGYYDNRKFSSKFMIQLEIAKKLIKMGVDDDIVAKGTELQIETIKEIKENSKEQIAKWQ
;
A
#
# COMPACT_ATOMS: atom_id res chain seq x y z
N MET A 1 0.12 -9.06 24.38
CA MET A 1 -1.21 -8.42 24.50
C MET A 1 -2.04 -8.88 23.31
N LYS A 2 -3.24 -9.42 23.52
CA LYS A 2 -4.17 -9.83 22.46
C LYS A 2 -5.27 -8.76 22.38
N GLU A 3 -5.20 -7.87 21.39
CA GLU A 3 -6.13 -6.73 21.28
C GLU A 3 -7.57 -7.20 21.06
N PHE A 4 -7.71 -8.37 20.45
CA PHE A 4 -8.99 -8.95 20.03
C PHE A 4 -9.47 -10.11 20.91
N ASN A 5 -8.89 -10.29 22.10
CA ASN A 5 -9.30 -11.36 23.00
C ASN A 5 -10.80 -11.23 23.37
N GLY A 6 -11.59 -12.28 23.10
CA GLY A 6 -13.03 -12.27 23.32
C GLY A 6 -13.82 -11.45 22.28
N LYS A 7 -13.18 -11.02 21.18
CA LYS A 7 -13.76 -10.27 20.07
C LYS A 7 -13.57 -10.99 18.72
N GLU A 8 -13.22 -12.28 18.74
CA GLU A 8 -12.88 -13.07 17.57
C GLU A 8 -14.01 -13.10 16.54
N GLU A 9 -15.26 -13.26 17.00
CA GLU A 9 -16.44 -13.24 16.14
C GLU A 9 -16.62 -11.89 15.45
N LYS A 10 -16.47 -10.78 16.19
CA LYS A 10 -16.55 -9.42 15.62
C LYS A 10 -15.44 -9.19 14.57
N VAL A 11 -14.22 -9.65 14.85
CA VAL A 11 -13.10 -9.59 13.90
C VAL A 11 -13.42 -10.35 12.61
N ASN A 12 -13.94 -11.57 12.72
CA ASN A 12 -14.35 -12.36 11.56
C ASN A 12 -15.45 -11.67 10.75
N GLN A 13 -16.46 -11.11 11.40
CA GLN A 13 -17.52 -10.35 10.73
C GLN A 13 -16.99 -9.13 9.97
N ILE A 14 -16.11 -8.34 10.61
CA ILE A 14 -15.50 -7.17 9.97
C ILE A 14 -14.65 -7.60 8.77
N LEU A 15 -13.74 -8.56 8.95
CA LEU A 15 -12.85 -8.99 7.88
C LEU A 15 -13.62 -9.58 6.71
N LYS A 16 -14.66 -10.40 6.98
CA LYS A 16 -15.57 -10.93 5.97
C LYS A 16 -16.28 -9.81 5.21
N ARG A 17 -16.79 -8.79 5.90
CA ARG A 17 -17.47 -7.65 5.25
C ARG A 17 -16.53 -6.89 4.30
N ILE A 18 -15.32 -6.55 4.76
CA ILE A 18 -14.38 -5.78 3.93
C ILE A 18 -13.80 -6.61 2.79
N SER A 19 -13.56 -7.91 2.99
CA SER A 19 -13.01 -8.80 1.95
C SER A 19 -14.04 -9.15 0.87
N GLN A 20 -15.32 -9.24 1.23
CA GLN A 20 -16.43 -9.46 0.29
C GLN A 20 -16.92 -8.19 -0.42
N SER A 21 -16.35 -7.02 -0.09
CA SER A 21 -16.64 -5.77 -0.78
C SER A 21 -16.01 -5.77 -2.17
N ASN A 22 -16.67 -5.14 -3.15
CA ASN A 22 -16.10 -4.99 -4.50
C ASN A 22 -15.00 -3.93 -4.54
N LEU A 23 -13.98 -4.15 -5.36
CA LEU A 23 -13.00 -3.14 -5.71
C LEU A 23 -13.70 -1.90 -6.29
N LYS A 24 -13.34 -0.73 -5.78
CA LYS A 24 -13.65 0.60 -6.36
C LYS A 24 -12.57 1.00 -7.35
N GLU A 25 -12.85 1.96 -8.24
CA GLU A 25 -11.89 2.46 -9.24
C GLU A 25 -10.53 2.91 -8.67
N ASN A 26 -10.54 3.41 -7.42
CA ASN A 26 -9.31 3.83 -6.71
C ASN A 26 -8.62 2.67 -5.96
N SER A 27 -9.20 1.48 -5.97
CA SER A 27 -8.60 0.32 -5.31
C SER A 27 -7.33 -0.06 -6.05
N HIS A 28 -6.32 -0.49 -5.30
CA HIS A 28 -5.00 -0.78 -5.85
C HIS A 28 -5.03 -1.78 -6.99
N LEU A 29 -5.85 -2.82 -6.87
CA LEU A 29 -5.99 -3.91 -7.85
C LEU A 29 -7.07 -3.66 -8.91
N TYR A 30 -7.87 -2.59 -8.80
CA TYR A 30 -8.94 -2.33 -9.77
C TYR A 30 -8.48 -2.28 -11.24
N PRO A 31 -7.32 -1.67 -11.59
CA PRO A 31 -6.88 -1.62 -12.99
C PRO A 31 -6.67 -2.99 -13.65
N ASP A 32 -6.49 -4.05 -12.86
CA ASP A 32 -6.24 -5.40 -13.35
C ASP A 32 -7.47 -6.30 -13.28
N TYR A 33 -8.37 -6.04 -12.33
CA TYR A 33 -9.47 -6.94 -11.99
C TYR A 33 -10.87 -6.34 -12.16
N GLY A 34 -10.99 -5.01 -12.33
CA GLY A 34 -12.27 -4.33 -12.35
C GLY A 34 -13.02 -4.44 -11.01
N ALA A 35 -14.35 -4.42 -11.05
CA ALA A 35 -15.23 -4.34 -9.88
C ALA A 35 -15.58 -5.70 -9.25
N ILE A 36 -14.62 -6.63 -9.13
CA ILE A 36 -14.81 -7.92 -8.44
C ILE A 36 -14.57 -7.79 -6.93
N LYS A 37 -14.85 -8.85 -6.16
CA LYS A 37 -14.60 -8.84 -4.70
C LYS A 37 -13.10 -8.70 -4.40
N ILE A 38 -12.79 -8.00 -3.33
CA ILE A 38 -11.42 -7.75 -2.88
C ILE A 38 -10.69 -9.06 -2.59
N ILE A 39 -11.35 -10.05 -1.95
CA ILE A 39 -10.73 -11.35 -1.66
C ILE A 39 -10.34 -12.10 -2.93
N ASP A 40 -11.23 -12.16 -3.92
CA ASP A 40 -10.98 -12.87 -5.18
C ASP A 40 -9.80 -12.24 -5.93
N ALA A 41 -9.73 -10.91 -5.99
CA ALA A 41 -8.60 -10.19 -6.58
C ALA A 41 -7.29 -10.40 -5.80
N ALA A 42 -7.35 -10.45 -4.47
CA ALA A 42 -6.17 -10.66 -3.63
C ALA A 42 -5.57 -12.07 -3.82
N GLU A 43 -6.42 -13.09 -3.85
CA GLU A 43 -6.00 -14.48 -4.07
C GLU A 43 -5.43 -14.69 -5.47
N ASP A 44 -6.09 -14.14 -6.50
CA ASP A 44 -5.60 -14.22 -7.87
C ASP A 44 -4.26 -13.48 -8.01
N CYS A 45 -4.13 -12.29 -7.44
CA CYS A 45 -2.89 -11.49 -7.51
C CYS A 45 -1.69 -12.26 -6.92
N LEU A 46 -1.88 -12.93 -5.78
CA LEU A 46 -0.83 -13.72 -5.15
C LEU A 46 -0.51 -15.02 -5.92
N THR A 47 -1.49 -15.59 -6.62
CA THR A 47 -1.32 -16.83 -7.38
C THR A 47 -0.70 -16.58 -8.75
N ASN A 48 -1.10 -15.50 -9.41
CA ASN A 48 -0.74 -15.15 -10.78
C ASN A 48 0.28 -14.00 -10.84
N THR A 49 1.13 -13.87 -9.82
CA THR A 49 2.22 -12.88 -9.84
C THR A 49 3.15 -13.17 -11.02
N LYS A 50 3.38 -12.16 -11.86
CA LYS A 50 4.24 -12.27 -13.03
C LYS A 50 5.68 -12.53 -12.61
N LYS A 51 6.36 -13.43 -13.31
CA LYS A 51 7.76 -13.77 -13.04
C LYS A 51 8.66 -12.53 -13.10
N GLU A 52 8.40 -11.62 -14.03
CA GLU A 52 9.18 -10.40 -14.23
C GLU A 52 9.06 -9.42 -13.07
N ASP A 53 7.96 -9.49 -12.32
CA ASP A 53 7.75 -8.68 -11.13
C ASP A 53 8.51 -9.23 -9.90
N SER A 54 9.04 -10.44 -10.01
CA SER A 54 9.80 -11.12 -8.95
C SER A 54 11.31 -11.04 -9.15
N TYR A 55 11.78 -10.38 -10.22
CA TYR A 55 13.22 -10.19 -10.44
C TYR A 55 13.83 -9.27 -9.38
N PRO A 56 14.93 -9.66 -8.70
CA PRO A 56 15.54 -8.88 -7.62
C PRO A 56 15.82 -7.41 -7.98
N ALA A 57 16.34 -7.14 -9.18
CA ALA A 57 16.57 -5.77 -9.66
C ALA A 57 15.27 -4.94 -9.71
N ILE A 58 14.20 -5.56 -10.22
CA ILE A 58 12.88 -4.93 -10.35
C ILE A 58 12.26 -4.69 -8.98
N ILE A 59 12.41 -5.63 -8.04
CA ILE A 59 11.97 -5.45 -6.65
C ILE A 59 12.63 -4.22 -6.03
N PHE A 60 13.96 -4.07 -6.12
CA PHE A 60 14.66 -2.91 -5.57
C PHE A 60 14.19 -1.59 -6.18
N LEU A 61 14.08 -1.53 -7.51
CA LEU A 61 13.58 -0.35 -8.19
C LEU A 61 12.14 -0.01 -7.77
N ARG A 62 11.26 -1.01 -7.72
CA ARG A 62 9.84 -0.86 -7.38
C ARG A 62 9.65 -0.41 -5.94
N VAL A 63 10.27 -1.08 -4.98
CA VAL A 63 10.11 -0.79 -3.55
C VAL A 63 10.60 0.62 -3.22
N VAL A 64 11.77 1.01 -3.73
CA VAL A 64 12.31 2.36 -3.51
C VAL A 64 11.44 3.42 -4.20
N LEU A 65 10.97 3.14 -5.42
CA LEU A 65 10.07 4.06 -6.12
C LEU A 65 8.70 4.20 -5.42
N ALA A 66 8.18 3.13 -4.81
CA ALA A 66 6.89 3.10 -4.14
C ALA A 66 6.83 3.90 -2.83
N ALA A 67 7.96 4.16 -2.17
CA ALA A 67 7.97 4.97 -0.96
C ALA A 67 7.33 6.35 -1.20
N ASN A 68 6.25 6.68 -0.47
CA ASN A 68 5.51 7.96 -0.59
C ASN A 68 5.04 8.28 -2.02
N ARG A 69 4.57 7.27 -2.77
CA ARG A 69 4.04 7.44 -4.13
C ARG A 69 2.78 6.60 -4.35
N ASP A 70 1.93 7.12 -5.22
CA ASP A 70 0.80 6.35 -5.74
C ASP A 70 1.30 5.25 -6.67
N TYR A 71 0.97 4.01 -6.35
CA TYR A 71 1.48 2.86 -7.08
C TYR A 71 0.97 2.81 -8.51
N ASN A 72 -0.34 2.97 -8.71
CA ASN A 72 -0.97 2.83 -10.02
C ASN A 72 -0.62 4.01 -10.94
N LYS A 73 -0.53 5.22 -10.38
CA LYS A 73 -0.23 6.42 -11.16
C LYS A 73 1.26 6.59 -11.47
N HIS A 74 2.15 6.22 -10.54
CA HIS A 74 3.57 6.57 -10.66
C HIS A 74 4.50 5.35 -10.67
N VAL A 75 4.27 4.34 -9.85
CA VAL A 75 5.23 3.23 -9.71
C VAL A 75 5.09 2.28 -10.89
N ARG A 76 3.87 1.74 -11.08
CA ARG A 76 3.56 0.71 -12.05
C ARG A 76 3.92 1.11 -13.49
N PRO A 77 3.57 2.32 -14.00
CA PRO A 77 3.94 2.72 -15.36
C PRO A 77 5.45 2.82 -15.56
N ASN A 78 6.17 3.30 -14.55
CA ASN A 78 7.63 3.43 -14.62
C ASN A 78 8.33 2.08 -14.59
N ILE A 79 7.88 1.16 -13.72
CA ILE A 79 8.45 -0.20 -13.68
C ILE A 79 8.17 -0.95 -14.99
N LYS A 80 6.94 -0.89 -15.53
CA LYS A 80 6.63 -1.47 -16.85
C LYS A 80 7.54 -0.91 -17.94
N ARG A 81 7.73 0.41 -17.99
CA ARG A 81 8.63 1.06 -18.96
C ARG A 81 10.08 0.59 -18.82
N ILE A 82 10.57 0.41 -17.59
CA ILE A 82 11.93 -0.10 -17.35
C ILE A 82 12.04 -1.56 -17.80
N GLN A 83 11.09 -2.43 -17.45
CA GLN A 83 11.07 -3.83 -17.88
C GLN A 83 11.02 -3.95 -19.41
N THR A 84 10.24 -3.09 -20.10
CA THR A 84 10.19 -3.07 -21.58
C THR A 84 11.51 -2.59 -22.20
N LYS A 85 12.13 -1.54 -21.63
CA LYS A 85 13.34 -0.95 -22.21
C LYS A 85 14.62 -1.74 -21.85
N TYR A 86 14.61 -2.45 -20.73
CA TYR A 86 15.73 -3.24 -20.22
C TYR A 86 15.24 -4.64 -19.80
N PRO A 87 14.84 -5.49 -20.76
CA PRO A 87 14.32 -6.84 -20.47
C PRO A 87 15.35 -7.76 -19.81
N GLN A 88 16.64 -7.45 -19.95
CA GLN A 88 17.73 -8.12 -19.28
C GLN A 88 17.86 -7.72 -17.81
N LEU A 89 17.23 -6.64 -17.32
CA LEU A 89 17.44 -6.16 -15.95
C LEU A 89 16.75 -7.06 -14.91
N LYS A 90 17.43 -8.13 -14.48
CA LYS A 90 16.85 -9.16 -13.60
C LYS A 90 17.60 -9.27 -12.27
N SER A 91 18.92 -9.19 -12.33
CA SER A 91 19.85 -9.39 -11.22
C SER A 91 20.38 -8.08 -10.63
N PHE A 92 20.92 -8.15 -9.43
CA PHE A 92 21.65 -7.05 -8.80
C PHE A 92 22.88 -6.64 -9.60
N GLU A 93 23.57 -7.59 -10.23
CA GLU A 93 24.70 -7.29 -11.11
C GLU A 93 24.29 -6.39 -12.29
N GLU A 94 23.18 -6.72 -12.96
CA GLU A 94 22.66 -5.93 -14.08
C GLU A 94 22.17 -4.55 -13.64
N LEU A 95 21.59 -4.45 -12.44
CA LEU A 95 21.17 -3.18 -11.86
C LEU A 95 22.36 -2.30 -11.50
N ASP A 96 23.41 -2.85 -10.91
CA ASP A 96 24.63 -2.10 -10.60
C ASP A 96 25.30 -1.59 -11.88
N LYS A 97 25.45 -2.46 -12.89
CA LYS A 97 25.95 -2.09 -14.23
C LYS A 97 25.12 -0.95 -14.83
N LEU A 98 23.80 -1.01 -14.75
CA LEU A 98 22.93 0.07 -15.26
C LEU A 98 23.15 1.38 -14.51
N ILE A 99 23.18 1.35 -13.18
CA ILE A 99 23.35 2.55 -12.33
C ILE A 99 24.70 3.22 -12.59
N ASN A 100 25.76 2.44 -12.81
CA ASN A 100 27.12 2.94 -12.98
C ASN A 100 27.50 3.28 -14.43
N SER A 101 26.77 2.77 -15.43
CA SER A 101 27.03 3.05 -16.86
C SER A 101 26.37 4.33 -17.38
N ILE A 102 25.43 4.93 -16.63
CA ILE A 102 24.75 6.16 -17.03
C ILE A 102 24.87 7.25 -15.97
N SER A 103 24.78 8.51 -16.42
CA SER A 103 24.77 9.64 -15.49
C SER A 103 23.50 9.64 -14.64
N ARG A 104 23.56 10.25 -13.45
CA ARG A 104 22.41 10.34 -12.53
C ARG A 104 21.20 11.03 -13.17
N SER A 105 21.42 12.05 -14.01
CA SER A 105 20.33 12.73 -14.71
C SER A 105 19.61 11.80 -15.68
N VAL A 106 20.36 11.01 -16.45
CA VAL A 106 19.81 9.99 -17.37
C VAL A 106 19.09 8.90 -16.58
N PHE A 107 19.65 8.45 -15.45
CA PHE A 107 18.96 7.50 -14.57
C PHE A 107 17.62 8.05 -14.04
N TYR A 108 17.53 9.33 -13.70
CA TYR A 108 16.25 9.90 -13.26
C TYR A 108 15.17 9.90 -14.35
N GLU A 109 15.53 10.18 -15.60
CA GLU A 109 14.58 10.09 -16.72
C GLU A 109 14.15 8.64 -16.97
N LEU A 110 15.09 7.70 -16.85
CA LEU A 110 14.81 6.27 -16.90
C LEU A 110 13.90 5.83 -15.76
N TRP A 111 14.14 6.30 -14.54
CA TRP A 111 13.37 5.91 -13.37
C TRP A 111 12.02 6.62 -13.28
N GLY A 112 11.87 7.75 -13.99
CA GLY A 112 10.68 8.59 -14.01
C GLY A 112 10.50 9.40 -12.72
N HIS A 113 11.59 9.64 -11.98
CA HIS A 113 11.55 10.35 -10.72
C HIS A 113 12.91 10.96 -10.35
N LYS A 114 12.93 12.29 -10.17
CA LYS A 114 14.14 13.08 -9.82
C LYS A 114 14.25 13.23 -8.30
N ASN A 115 14.79 12.23 -7.62
CA ASN A 115 14.97 12.29 -6.17
C ASN A 115 16.28 11.64 -5.71
N SER A 116 17.18 12.50 -5.21
CA SER A 116 18.52 12.11 -4.77
C SER A 116 18.51 11.20 -3.56
N ARG A 117 17.59 11.40 -2.61
CA ARG A 117 17.46 10.53 -1.42
C ARG A 117 17.15 9.10 -1.83
N LYS A 118 16.12 8.91 -2.68
CA LYS A 118 15.73 7.60 -3.20
C LYS A 118 16.83 6.95 -4.05
N TYR A 119 17.51 7.71 -4.89
CA TYR A 119 18.64 7.20 -5.66
C TYR A 119 19.78 6.71 -4.74
N ASN A 120 20.08 7.45 -3.68
CA ASN A 120 21.07 7.04 -2.69
C ASN A 120 20.62 5.80 -1.90
N VAL A 121 19.32 5.67 -1.56
CA VAL A 121 18.77 4.44 -0.98
C VAL A 121 19.03 3.26 -1.90
N LEU A 122 18.72 3.38 -3.19
CA LEU A 122 18.96 2.31 -4.16
C LEU A 122 20.44 1.90 -4.20
N LYS A 123 21.37 2.85 -4.30
CA LYS A 123 22.82 2.57 -4.27
C LYS A 123 23.27 1.91 -2.97
N ASN A 124 22.74 2.34 -1.84
CA ASN A 124 23.10 1.78 -0.54
C ASN A 124 22.51 0.38 -0.35
N LEU A 125 21.34 0.09 -0.93
CA LEU A 125 20.81 -1.27 -0.97
C LEU A 125 21.74 -2.20 -1.75
N MET A 126 22.28 -1.76 -2.90
CA MET A 126 23.27 -2.55 -3.66
C MET A 126 24.53 -2.84 -2.84
N LYS A 127 25.05 -1.86 -2.10
CA LYS A 127 26.19 -2.08 -1.20
C LYS A 127 25.85 -3.04 -0.05
N ALA A 128 24.64 -2.95 0.48
CA ALA A 128 24.19 -3.85 1.53
C ALA A 128 24.11 -5.30 1.03
N THR A 129 23.72 -5.54 -0.22
CA THR A 129 23.68 -6.91 -0.77
C THR A 129 25.07 -7.52 -0.91
N GLU A 130 26.11 -6.74 -1.20
CA GLU A 130 27.50 -7.22 -1.18
C GLU A 130 27.90 -7.71 0.22
N VAL A 131 27.61 -6.92 1.27
CA VAL A 131 27.88 -7.30 2.66
C VAL A 131 27.10 -8.56 3.06
N LEU A 132 25.81 -8.63 2.69
CA LEU A 132 24.97 -9.79 2.96
C LEU A 132 25.48 -11.05 2.24
N ARG A 133 25.98 -10.90 1.01
CA ARG A 133 26.56 -12.00 0.21
C ARG A 133 27.78 -12.58 0.90
N SER A 134 28.70 -11.74 1.36
CA SER A 134 29.86 -12.20 2.15
C SER A 134 29.43 -12.87 3.46
N LYS A 135 28.39 -12.34 4.13
CA LYS A 135 27.88 -12.87 5.41
C LYS A 135 27.20 -14.23 5.26
N TYR A 136 26.40 -14.42 4.22
CA TYR A 136 25.58 -15.63 4.04
C TYR A 136 26.17 -16.63 3.05
N GLN A 137 27.16 -16.24 2.24
CA GLN A 137 27.77 -17.07 1.20
C GLN A 137 26.74 -17.58 0.18
N ILE A 138 25.83 -16.69 -0.26
CA ILE A 138 24.75 -17.01 -1.20
C ILE A 138 24.89 -16.16 -2.46
N GLU A 139 25.06 -16.82 -3.61
CA GLU A 139 25.21 -16.13 -4.90
C GLU A 139 23.88 -15.80 -5.58
N ASP A 140 22.83 -16.60 -5.36
CA ASP A 140 21.52 -16.31 -5.93
C ASP A 140 20.88 -15.10 -5.23
N ASP A 141 20.62 -14.03 -5.98
CA ASP A 141 20.12 -12.76 -5.46
C ASP A 141 18.79 -12.89 -4.70
N PHE A 142 17.88 -13.73 -5.20
CA PHE A 142 16.56 -13.90 -4.59
C PHE A 142 16.68 -14.68 -3.27
N LEU A 143 17.42 -15.79 -3.27
CA LEU A 143 17.70 -16.59 -2.08
C LEU A 143 18.47 -15.80 -1.02
N LEU A 144 19.43 -14.97 -1.45
CA LEU A 144 20.19 -14.08 -0.57
C LEU A 144 19.24 -13.14 0.19
N MET A 145 18.37 -12.46 -0.54
CA MET A 145 17.44 -11.50 0.05
C MET A 145 16.33 -12.18 0.85
N ARG A 146 15.84 -13.34 0.43
CA ARG A 146 14.91 -14.14 1.23
C ARG A 146 15.55 -14.56 2.55
N THR A 147 16.79 -15.01 2.53
CA THR A 147 17.55 -15.38 3.74
C THR A 147 17.73 -14.18 4.68
N TRP A 148 18.03 -13.00 4.15
CA TRP A 148 18.02 -11.76 4.95
C TRP A 148 16.63 -11.47 5.52
N ALA A 149 15.59 -11.56 4.70
CA ALA A 149 14.22 -11.22 5.06
C ALA A 149 13.62 -12.13 6.15
N GLU A 150 14.06 -13.39 6.21
CA GLU A 150 13.73 -14.34 7.27
C GLU A 150 14.44 -14.00 8.59
N LYS A 151 15.67 -13.50 8.53
CA LYS A 151 16.55 -13.30 9.71
C LYS A 151 16.51 -11.89 10.29
N VAL A 152 16.01 -10.89 9.57
CA VAL A 152 16.01 -9.50 10.03
C VAL A 152 15.18 -9.30 11.29
N ASP A 153 15.79 -8.74 12.34
CA ASP A 153 15.09 -8.35 13.56
C ASP A 153 14.50 -6.93 13.41
N ILE A 154 13.20 -6.86 13.10
CA ILE A 154 12.48 -5.60 12.94
C ILE A 154 12.42 -4.74 14.23
N LYS A 155 12.75 -5.30 15.40
CA LYS A 155 12.87 -4.52 16.64
C LYS A 155 14.20 -3.79 16.74
N LYS A 156 15.23 -4.26 16.03
CA LYS A 156 16.61 -3.73 16.04
C LYS A 156 17.09 -3.30 14.64
N LEU A 157 16.21 -2.69 13.85
CA LEU A 157 16.53 -2.26 12.47
C LEU A 157 17.78 -1.39 12.34
N HIS A 158 18.09 -0.56 13.35
CA HIS A 158 19.30 0.29 13.33
C HIS A 158 20.61 -0.51 13.30
N ASN A 159 20.58 -1.80 13.65
CA ASN A 159 21.72 -2.71 13.58
C ASN A 159 21.71 -3.59 12.33
N ASP A 160 20.63 -3.57 11.54
CA ASP A 160 20.50 -4.38 10.33
C ASP A 160 21.16 -3.69 9.12
N GLU A 161 21.77 -4.46 8.21
CA GLU A 161 22.48 -3.93 7.05
C GLU A 161 21.59 -3.07 6.13
N ILE A 162 20.34 -3.46 5.95
CA ILE A 162 19.37 -2.70 5.15
C ILE A 162 18.62 -1.70 6.03
N GLY A 163 18.24 -2.11 7.24
CA GLY A 163 17.49 -1.28 8.19
C GLY A 163 18.26 -0.04 8.67
N LYS A 164 19.60 -0.05 8.66
CA LYS A 164 20.44 1.09 9.02
C LYS A 164 20.66 2.10 7.89
N ILE A 165 20.24 1.79 6.66
CA ILE A 165 20.38 2.70 5.52
C ILE A 165 19.53 3.96 5.77
N LYS A 166 20.14 5.13 5.65
CA LYS A 166 19.43 6.42 5.76
C LYS A 166 18.26 6.46 4.76
N ASP A 167 17.12 6.97 5.24
CA ASP A 167 15.83 7.04 4.51
C ASP A 167 15.16 5.68 4.23
N VAL A 168 15.67 4.56 4.78
CA VAL A 168 14.95 3.28 4.87
C VAL A 168 14.24 3.21 6.22
N ALA A 169 12.93 2.95 6.18
CA ALA A 169 12.08 2.82 7.36
C ALA A 169 11.46 1.43 7.45
N LEU A 170 10.80 1.12 8.57
CA LEU A 170 10.14 -0.18 8.82
C LEU A 170 9.19 -0.59 7.68
N ALA A 171 8.40 0.34 7.14
CA ALA A 171 7.52 0.04 6.00
C ALA A 171 8.29 -0.38 4.74
N THR A 172 9.47 0.20 4.48
CA THR A 172 10.32 -0.19 3.35
C THR A 172 10.92 -1.58 3.58
N VAL A 173 11.41 -1.86 4.80
CA VAL A 173 11.94 -3.17 5.17
C VAL A 173 10.87 -4.25 5.02
N GLN A 174 9.67 -4.02 5.54
CA GLN A 174 8.54 -4.94 5.40
C GLN A 174 8.16 -5.16 3.94
N HIS A 175 8.15 -4.11 3.12
CA HIS A 175 7.87 -4.22 1.68
C HIS A 175 8.90 -5.10 0.97
N LEU A 176 10.20 -4.93 1.26
CA LEU A 176 11.24 -5.83 0.75
C LEU A 176 11.01 -7.28 1.22
N ARG A 177 10.73 -7.50 2.51
CA ARG A 177 10.48 -8.85 3.04
C ARG A 177 9.31 -9.52 2.31
N MET A 178 8.22 -8.79 2.07
CA MET A 178 7.07 -9.29 1.33
C MET A 178 7.40 -9.65 -0.11
N ASP A 179 8.14 -8.79 -0.82
CA ASP A 179 8.53 -9.02 -2.22
C ASP A 179 9.58 -10.14 -2.37
N PHE A 180 10.31 -10.47 -1.30
CA PHE A 180 11.20 -11.64 -1.24
C PHE A 180 10.56 -12.86 -0.55
N GLY A 181 9.23 -12.90 -0.47
CA GLY A 181 8.47 -14.12 -0.17
C GLY A 181 8.14 -14.36 1.31
N ILE A 182 8.34 -13.39 2.20
CA ILE A 182 7.92 -13.50 3.60
C ILE A 182 6.43 -13.20 3.72
N ASP A 183 5.69 -14.09 4.38
CA ASP A 183 4.29 -13.86 4.76
C ASP A 183 4.21 -12.85 5.90
N THR A 184 4.32 -11.57 5.56
CA THR A 184 4.22 -10.44 6.50
C THR A 184 3.40 -9.30 5.88
N VAL A 185 3.22 -8.23 6.65
CA VAL A 185 2.44 -7.05 6.27
C VAL A 185 3.31 -5.81 6.20
N LYS A 186 3.00 -4.92 5.26
CA LYS A 186 3.60 -3.60 5.18
C LYS A 186 2.70 -2.64 5.97
N PRO A 187 3.18 -2.04 7.07
CA PRO A 187 2.39 -1.08 7.84
C PRO A 187 2.35 0.28 7.15
N ASP A 188 1.80 0.34 5.93
CA ASP A 188 1.58 1.59 5.22
C ASP A 188 0.30 2.28 5.66
N GLN A 189 0.09 3.50 5.16
CA GLN A 189 -1.01 4.34 5.58
C GLN A 189 -2.38 3.70 5.34
N ARG A 190 -2.57 2.94 4.25
CA ARG A 190 -3.87 2.34 3.94
C ARG A 190 -4.17 1.22 4.93
N VAL A 191 -3.19 0.37 5.22
CA VAL A 191 -3.31 -0.70 6.23
C VAL A 191 -3.64 -0.11 7.60
N ILE A 192 -2.89 0.92 8.03
CA ILE A 192 -3.11 1.57 9.33
C ILE A 192 -4.51 2.18 9.40
N GLU A 193 -4.92 2.96 8.40
CA GLU A 193 -6.24 3.61 8.40
C GLU A 193 -7.39 2.59 8.52
N VAL A 194 -7.29 1.44 7.87
CA VAL A 194 -8.31 0.39 7.99
C VAL A 194 -8.31 -0.22 9.38
N LEU A 195 -7.14 -0.56 9.94
CA LEU A 195 -7.04 -1.09 11.30
C LEU A 195 -7.64 -0.12 12.33
N GLU A 196 -7.29 1.15 12.24
CA GLU A 196 -7.78 2.20 13.13
C GLU A 196 -9.29 2.39 13.00
N ARG A 197 -9.85 2.41 11.79
CA ARG A 197 -11.28 2.69 11.58
C ARG A 197 -12.19 1.51 11.84
N GLU A 198 -11.73 0.30 11.51
CA GLU A 198 -12.57 -0.89 11.50
C GLU A 198 -12.41 -1.75 12.74
N PHE A 199 -11.21 -1.79 13.33
CA PHE A 199 -10.88 -2.78 14.35
C PHE A 199 -10.65 -2.17 15.74
N VAL A 200 -9.83 -1.12 15.85
CA VAL A 200 -9.36 -0.62 17.15
C VAL A 200 -9.88 0.77 17.56
N HIS A 201 -10.30 1.60 16.61
CA HIS A 201 -10.89 2.93 16.85
C HIS A 201 -9.99 3.93 17.61
N HIS A 202 -8.68 3.78 17.53
CA HIS A 202 -7.69 4.73 18.03
C HIS A 202 -6.43 4.68 17.17
N GLN A 203 -5.57 5.70 17.28
CA GLN A 203 -4.31 5.74 16.53
C GLN A 203 -3.36 4.60 16.93
N ILE A 204 -2.62 4.06 15.97
CA ILE A 204 -1.65 2.97 16.19
C ILE A 204 -0.30 3.25 15.53
N SER A 205 0.76 2.70 16.13
CA SER A 205 2.09 2.70 15.52
C SER A 205 2.21 1.64 14.42
N GLN A 206 3.20 1.80 13.52
CA GLN A 206 3.52 0.77 12.51
C GLN A 206 3.82 -0.60 13.12
N LYS A 207 4.52 -0.64 14.26
CA LYS A 207 4.82 -1.90 14.97
C LYS A 207 3.53 -2.55 15.49
N LYS A 208 2.60 -1.76 16.02
CA LYS A 208 1.30 -2.25 16.47
C LYS A 208 0.45 -2.72 15.29
N ALA A 209 0.50 -2.05 14.14
CA ALA A 209 -0.20 -2.50 12.92
C ALA A 209 0.26 -3.89 12.47
N ILE A 210 1.58 -4.18 12.48
CA ILE A 210 2.10 -5.52 12.19
C ILE A 210 1.52 -6.56 13.15
N GLN A 211 1.57 -6.29 14.46
CA GLN A 211 1.05 -7.20 15.49
C GLN A 211 -0.45 -7.46 15.35
N LEU A 212 -1.24 -6.43 15.01
CA LEU A 212 -2.67 -6.58 14.81
C LEU A 212 -2.96 -7.48 13.62
N VAL A 213 -2.24 -7.34 12.52
CA VAL A 213 -2.46 -8.17 11.31
C VAL A 213 -2.02 -9.62 11.56
N GLU A 214 -0.92 -9.85 12.26
CA GLU A 214 -0.53 -11.20 12.72
C GLU A 214 -1.62 -11.81 13.62
N GLU A 215 -2.25 -11.00 14.47
CA GLU A 215 -3.38 -11.44 15.29
C GLU A 215 -4.64 -11.74 14.44
N LEU A 216 -4.94 -10.94 13.42
CA LEU A 216 -6.01 -11.22 12.46
C LEU A 216 -5.76 -12.55 11.74
N THR A 217 -4.53 -12.81 11.29
CA THR A 217 -4.14 -14.08 10.67
C THR A 217 -4.38 -15.26 11.61
N ARG A 218 -3.98 -15.14 12.89
CA ARG A 218 -4.20 -16.19 13.88
C ARG A 218 -5.70 -16.46 14.13
N ILE A 219 -6.52 -15.42 14.17
CA ILE A 219 -7.98 -15.55 14.44
C ILE A 219 -8.70 -16.17 13.23
N THR A 220 -8.33 -15.75 12.02
CA THR A 220 -9.10 -16.03 10.80
C THR A 220 -8.55 -17.21 9.99
N GLY A 221 -7.29 -17.60 10.23
CA GLY A 221 -6.57 -18.58 9.40
C GLY A 221 -6.13 -18.03 8.03
N ILE A 222 -6.41 -16.77 7.71
CA ILE A 222 -6.04 -16.15 6.44
C ILE A 222 -4.58 -15.70 6.49
N LYS A 223 -3.80 -16.02 5.44
CA LYS A 223 -2.39 -15.62 5.30
C LYS A 223 -2.21 -14.11 5.43
N THR A 224 -1.09 -13.71 6.02
CA THR A 224 -0.79 -12.30 6.33
C THR A 224 -0.79 -11.44 5.06
N ARG A 225 -0.22 -11.95 3.97
CA ARG A 225 -0.17 -11.30 2.65
C ARG A 225 -1.55 -11.09 2.04
N THR A 226 -2.47 -12.05 2.24
CA THR A 226 -3.85 -11.91 1.77
C THR A 226 -4.56 -10.82 2.57
N ILE A 227 -4.38 -10.79 3.90
CA ILE A 227 -4.93 -9.71 4.74
C ILE A 227 -4.35 -8.34 4.33
N ASP A 228 -3.04 -8.23 4.10
CA ASP A 228 -2.40 -7.00 3.61
C ASP A 228 -3.09 -6.48 2.34
N LEU A 229 -3.26 -7.34 1.32
CA LEU A 229 -3.94 -6.95 0.08
C LEU A 229 -5.41 -6.55 0.31
N ILE A 230 -6.13 -7.24 1.20
CA ILE A 230 -7.51 -6.86 1.57
C ILE A 230 -7.52 -5.44 2.15
N LEU A 231 -6.66 -5.18 3.14
CA LEU A 231 -6.60 -3.90 3.84
C LEU A 231 -6.16 -2.76 2.92
N VAL A 232 -5.14 -2.98 2.07
CA VAL A 232 -4.67 -1.97 1.10
C VAL A 232 -5.76 -1.63 0.10
N ASN A 233 -6.44 -2.62 -0.49
CA ASN A 233 -7.48 -2.38 -1.48
C ASN A 233 -8.73 -1.75 -0.88
N TYR A 234 -9.15 -2.20 0.30
CA TYR A 234 -10.27 -1.57 1.01
C TYR A 234 -9.91 -0.12 1.37
N GLY A 235 -8.74 0.10 1.96
CA GLY A 235 -8.28 1.43 2.36
C GLY A 235 -8.10 2.40 1.19
N SER A 236 -7.64 1.95 0.03
CA SER A 236 -7.51 2.82 -1.15
C SER A 236 -8.82 3.00 -1.92
N GLY A 237 -9.73 2.04 -1.86
CA GLY A 237 -11.05 2.14 -2.50
C GLY A 237 -12.08 2.94 -1.70
N TYR A 238 -12.08 2.80 -0.37
CA TYR A 238 -13.15 3.28 0.50
C TYR A 238 -12.72 4.43 1.42
N TYR A 239 -11.42 4.55 1.73
CA TYR A 239 -10.90 5.58 2.65
C TYR A 239 -9.97 6.60 2.00
N ASP A 240 -9.70 6.45 0.71
CA ASP A 240 -8.87 7.39 0.00
C ASP A 240 -9.58 8.73 -0.22
N ASN A 241 -9.45 9.58 0.79
CA ASN A 241 -9.96 10.95 0.78
C ASN A 241 -9.13 11.88 -0.13
N ARG A 242 -8.07 11.40 -0.82
CA ARG A 242 -7.33 12.22 -1.80
C ARG A 242 -8.22 12.68 -2.96
N LYS A 243 -9.39 12.08 -3.16
CA LYS A 243 -10.45 12.59 -4.05
C LYS A 243 -11.00 13.95 -3.61
N PHE A 244 -10.88 14.29 -2.34
CA PHE A 244 -11.30 15.57 -1.80
C PHE A 244 -10.07 16.45 -1.62
N SER A 245 -9.90 17.36 -2.58
CA SER A 245 -8.78 18.33 -2.60
C SER A 245 -8.80 19.31 -1.42
N SER A 246 -9.89 19.34 -0.62
CA SER A 246 -10.05 20.21 0.53
C SER A 246 -10.99 19.62 1.59
N LYS A 247 -10.86 20.11 2.84
CA LYS A 247 -11.81 19.82 3.94
C LYS A 247 -13.25 20.10 3.51
N PHE A 248 -13.46 21.18 2.77
CA PHE A 248 -14.76 21.58 2.23
C PHE A 248 -15.39 20.50 1.34
N MET A 249 -14.60 19.87 0.45
CA MET A 249 -15.11 18.79 -0.41
C MET A 249 -15.52 17.55 0.39
N ILE A 250 -14.83 17.26 1.51
CA ILE A 250 -15.23 16.18 2.42
C ILE A 250 -16.57 16.52 3.09
N GLN A 251 -16.69 17.75 3.61
CA GLN A 251 -17.91 18.22 4.26
C GLN A 251 -19.10 18.17 3.30
N LEU A 252 -18.91 18.59 2.04
CA LEU A 252 -19.93 18.51 0.99
C LEU A 252 -20.40 17.07 0.73
N GLU A 253 -19.48 16.11 0.63
CA GLU A 253 -19.88 14.72 0.40
C GLU A 253 -20.56 14.07 1.60
N ILE A 254 -20.14 14.42 2.83
CA ILE A 254 -20.86 13.98 4.03
C ILE A 254 -22.27 14.57 4.01
N ALA A 255 -22.42 15.86 3.72
CA ALA A 255 -23.71 16.53 3.63
C ALA A 255 -24.64 15.86 2.61
N LYS A 256 -24.17 15.61 1.38
CA LYS A 256 -24.92 14.89 0.34
C LYS A 256 -25.44 13.53 0.81
N LYS A 257 -24.61 12.76 1.52
CA LYS A 257 -25.00 11.44 2.05
C LYS A 257 -26.05 11.55 3.14
N LEU A 258 -25.88 12.47 4.10
CA LEU A 258 -26.84 12.67 5.18
C LEU A 258 -28.20 13.18 4.67
N ILE A 259 -28.18 14.12 3.72
CA ILE A 259 -29.38 14.59 3.01
C ILE A 259 -30.10 13.43 2.33
N LYS A 260 -29.36 12.56 1.62
CA LYS A 260 -29.93 11.36 0.96
C LYS A 260 -30.54 10.37 1.96
N MET A 261 -30.05 10.34 3.20
CA MET A 261 -30.59 9.55 4.29
C MET A 261 -31.79 10.20 5.00
N GLY A 262 -32.21 11.39 4.56
CA GLY A 262 -33.34 12.12 5.15
C GLY A 262 -33.01 12.80 6.48
N VAL A 263 -31.74 13.05 6.78
CA VAL A 263 -31.33 13.79 7.98
C VAL A 263 -31.74 15.25 7.83
N ASP A 264 -32.23 15.84 8.94
CA ASP A 264 -32.65 17.23 9.01
C ASP A 264 -31.51 18.21 8.65
N ASP A 265 -31.86 19.30 7.96
CA ASP A 265 -30.86 20.22 7.38
C ASP A 265 -30.01 20.92 8.43
N ASP A 266 -30.59 21.28 9.58
CA ASP A 266 -29.86 21.94 10.66
C ASP A 266 -28.86 20.96 11.30
N ILE A 267 -29.23 19.68 11.40
CA ILE A 267 -28.35 18.61 11.87
C ILE A 267 -27.20 18.39 10.89
N VAL A 268 -27.49 18.37 9.59
CA VAL A 268 -26.47 18.23 8.54
C VAL A 268 -25.51 19.42 8.54
N ALA A 269 -26.01 20.65 8.58
CA ALA A 269 -25.20 21.87 8.61
C ALA A 269 -24.27 21.86 9.83
N LYS A 270 -24.81 21.59 11.01
CA LYS A 270 -24.03 21.50 12.26
C LYS A 270 -23.00 20.38 12.23
N GLY A 271 -23.38 19.19 11.74
CA GLY A 271 -22.50 18.02 11.70
C GLY A 271 -21.39 18.11 10.65
N THR A 272 -21.56 18.96 9.65
CA THR A 272 -20.57 19.15 8.58
C THR A 272 -19.82 20.48 8.66
N GLU A 273 -20.21 21.39 9.56
CA GLU A 273 -19.72 22.77 9.65
C GLU A 273 -19.93 23.57 8.34
N LEU A 274 -20.95 23.21 7.55
CA LEU A 274 -21.37 23.95 6.36
C LEU A 274 -22.48 24.95 6.71
N GLN A 275 -22.57 26.03 5.94
CA GLN A 275 -23.68 26.98 6.05
C GLN A 275 -24.98 26.32 5.59
N ILE A 276 -26.12 26.68 6.20
CA ILE A 276 -27.42 26.08 5.91
C ILE A 276 -27.85 26.34 4.46
N GLU A 277 -27.43 27.47 3.89
CA GLU A 277 -27.64 27.84 2.48
C GLU A 277 -26.95 26.83 1.55
N THR A 278 -25.72 26.43 1.88
CA THR A 278 -25.00 25.38 1.12
C THR A 278 -25.74 24.05 1.16
N ILE A 279 -26.38 23.70 2.28
CA ILE A 279 -27.19 22.47 2.40
C ILE A 279 -28.43 22.54 1.48
N LYS A 280 -29.11 23.69 1.44
CA LYS A 280 -30.27 23.92 0.56
C LYS A 280 -29.88 23.84 -0.92
N GLU A 281 -28.77 24.46 -1.32
CA GLU A 281 -28.24 24.39 -2.69
C GLU A 281 -27.93 22.94 -3.11
N ILE A 282 -27.35 22.13 -2.23
CA ILE A 282 -27.10 20.71 -2.51
C ILE A 282 -28.41 19.97 -2.79
N LYS A 283 -29.45 20.21 -1.98
CA LYS A 283 -30.77 19.59 -2.17
C LYS A 283 -31.42 19.99 -3.49
N GLU A 284 -31.35 21.26 -3.86
CA GLU A 284 -31.94 21.78 -5.11
C GLU A 284 -31.24 21.20 -6.34
N ASN A 285 -29.91 21.23 -6.38
CA ASN A 285 -29.13 20.63 -7.47
C ASN A 285 -29.35 19.11 -7.59
N SER A 286 -29.59 18.41 -6.47
CA SER A 286 -29.91 16.98 -6.47
C SER A 286 -31.29 16.69 -7.08
N LYS A 287 -32.26 17.60 -6.92
CA LYS A 287 -33.60 17.48 -7.51
C LYS A 287 -33.59 17.74 -9.01
N GLU A 288 -32.83 18.74 -9.47
CA GLU A 288 -32.69 19.04 -10.91
C GLU A 288 -32.03 17.91 -11.70
N GLN A 289 -31.05 17.23 -11.11
CA GLN A 289 -30.45 16.04 -11.72
C GLN A 289 -31.42 14.86 -11.81
N ILE A 290 -32.40 14.72 -10.90
CA ILE A 290 -33.41 13.66 -10.96
C ILE A 290 -34.50 14.00 -11.99
N ALA A 291 -34.89 15.28 -12.08
CA ALA A 291 -35.89 15.75 -13.05
C ALA A 291 -35.43 15.64 -14.52
N LYS A 292 -34.12 15.60 -14.79
CA LYS A 292 -33.59 15.35 -16.14
C LYS A 292 -33.62 13.89 -16.60
N TRP A 293 -33.99 12.96 -15.71
CA TRP A 293 -34.02 11.52 -15.99
C TRP A 293 -35.43 10.91 -15.95
N GLN A 294 -36.45 11.76 -15.74
CA GLN A 294 -37.87 11.44 -15.80
C GLN A 294 -38.48 12.10 -17.03
#